data_AF-A0AAV0E5G0-F1
#
_entry.id   AF-A0AAV0E5G0-F1
#
_cell.length_a   1.000
_cell.length_b   1.000
_cell.length_c   1.000
_cell.angle_alpha   90.00
_cell.angle_beta   90.00
_cell.angle_gamma   90.00
#
_symmetry.space_group_name_H-M   'P 1'
#
loop_
_entity.id
_entity.type
_entity.pdbx_description
1 polymer ?
#
loop_
_entity_poly.entity_id
_entity_poly.type
_entity_poly.pdbx_seq_one_letter_code
_entity_poly.pdbx_strand_id
1 'polypeptide(L)'
;MIFVRSIKSPQIVTFFFFPSPSTNLHSKSILKSQYSTPPLFNLSANCPLSLSPRIHRRLTAMAAEHSQLNVAASPVPNSSMKLLFVEMGVGYDQHGQDITSAAMRACRDAISSNSIPAFRRGSVPGVTFDEMKLEIKLGVPRSLQQLLDIDKVKSVFPYGKIMNIEVVDGGLICSSGVHVEEMGDKNDDCYIVNAAVYVGY
;
A
#
# COMPACT_ATOMS: atom_id res chain seq x y z
N MET A 1 -1.93 -0.40 33.59
CA MET A 1 -1.23 0.77 34.19
C MET A 1 -0.02 0.28 34.95
N ILE A 2 1.16 0.32 34.33
CA ILE A 2 2.47 0.16 34.98
C ILE A 2 3.41 1.15 34.29
N PHE A 3 4.02 2.01 35.11
CA PHE A 3 4.96 3.06 34.73
C PHE A 3 6.36 2.58 35.06
N VAL A 4 7.30 2.56 34.11
CA VAL A 4 8.73 2.37 34.40
C VAL A 4 9.56 3.36 33.59
N ARG A 5 10.45 4.03 34.33
CA ARG A 5 11.26 5.20 33.96
C ARG A 5 12.39 4.90 32.97
N SER A 6 12.68 5.93 32.20
CA SER A 6 13.87 6.21 31.39
C SER A 6 15.21 6.00 32.13
N ILE A 7 16.15 5.28 31.48
CA ILE A 7 17.59 5.30 31.77
C ILE A 7 18.38 5.34 30.45
N LYS A 8 19.42 6.19 30.41
CA LYS A 8 20.32 6.53 29.30
C LYS A 8 21.28 5.38 28.89
N SER A 9 21.34 5.11 27.57
CA SER A 9 22.51 4.83 26.70
C SER A 9 23.47 3.63 27.00
N PRO A 10 24.35 3.21 26.05
CA PRO A 10 24.11 2.04 25.20
C PRO A 10 25.20 0.96 25.38
N GLN A 11 24.82 -0.32 25.39
CA GLN A 11 25.79 -1.41 25.21
C GLN A 11 25.31 -2.46 24.22
N ILE A 12 26.28 -2.87 23.40
CA ILE A 12 26.27 -3.83 22.30
C ILE A 12 25.70 -5.17 22.78
N VAL A 13 24.68 -5.69 22.09
CA VAL A 13 24.16 -7.04 22.32
C VAL A 13 24.56 -7.92 21.13
N THR A 14 25.53 -8.79 21.39
CA THR A 14 25.93 -9.91 20.53
C THR A 14 24.90 -11.04 20.69
N PHE A 15 24.33 -11.52 19.58
CA PHE A 15 23.41 -12.66 19.59
C PHE A 15 24.18 -13.99 19.66
N PHE A 16 23.99 -14.75 20.73
CA PHE A 16 24.37 -16.16 20.81
C PHE A 16 23.17 -17.03 20.40
N PHE A 17 23.37 -17.89 19.39
CA PHE A 17 22.42 -18.93 19.00
C PHE A 17 22.63 -20.17 19.90
N PHE A 18 21.58 -20.63 20.58
CA PHE A 18 21.54 -21.92 21.26
C PHE A 18 20.54 -22.85 20.55
N PRO A 19 20.88 -24.13 20.29
CA PRO A 19 19.97 -25.10 19.70
C PRO A 19 19.10 -25.78 20.77
N SER A 20 17.84 -26.08 20.43
CA SER A 20 16.90 -26.80 21.29
C SER A 20 17.00 -28.33 21.09
N PRO A 21 16.76 -29.16 22.13
CA PRO A 21 16.98 -30.60 22.06
C PRO A 21 15.73 -31.40 21.63
N SER A 22 16.00 -32.51 20.95
CA SER A 22 15.04 -33.55 20.54
C SER A 22 14.67 -34.47 21.71
N THR A 23 13.40 -34.85 21.84
CA THR A 23 13.00 -36.06 22.59
C THR A 23 11.91 -36.84 21.86
N ASN A 24 12.13 -38.15 21.79
CA ASN A 24 11.25 -39.20 21.27
C ASN A 24 10.46 -39.80 22.43
N LEU A 25 9.17 -40.08 22.29
CA LEU A 25 8.49 -41.09 23.11
C LEU A 25 7.29 -41.73 22.40
N HIS A 26 7.03 -42.96 22.81
CA HIS A 26 6.47 -44.08 22.05
C HIS A 26 5.00 -44.35 22.43
N SER A 27 4.26 -44.98 21.49
CA SER A 27 3.30 -46.10 21.72
C SER A 27 1.77 -45.86 21.75
N LYS A 28 1.12 -46.50 20.77
CA LYS A 28 -0.12 -47.32 20.76
C LYS A 28 -1.53 -46.68 20.69
N SER A 29 -2.04 -46.67 19.44
CA SER A 29 -3.30 -47.26 18.91
C SER A 29 -4.65 -47.05 19.62
N ILE A 30 -5.68 -46.61 18.85
CA ILE A 30 -6.97 -47.31 18.58
C ILE A 30 -7.85 -46.55 17.55
N LEU A 31 -8.20 -47.27 16.48
CA LEU A 31 -9.34 -47.27 15.52
C LEU A 31 -10.01 -46.01 14.87
N LYS A 32 -10.09 -46.13 13.52
CA LYS A 32 -11.22 -45.87 12.56
C LYS A 32 -11.65 -44.40 12.33
N SER A 33 -11.96 -43.90 11.13
CA SER A 33 -12.29 -44.48 9.82
C SER A 33 -12.43 -43.33 8.79
N GLN A 34 -12.20 -43.69 7.51
CA GLN A 34 -12.62 -43.02 6.25
C GLN A 34 -11.96 -41.67 5.90
N TYR A 35 -11.21 -41.62 4.79
CA TYR A 35 -11.61 -40.93 3.56
C TYR A 35 -10.75 -41.40 2.37
N SER A 36 -11.42 -41.48 1.22
CA SER A 36 -11.04 -42.09 -0.06
C SER A 36 -9.86 -41.41 -0.77
N THR A 37 -9.01 -42.21 -1.42
CA THR A 37 -8.02 -41.76 -2.42
C THR A 37 -8.66 -41.60 -3.80
N PRO A 38 -8.12 -40.73 -4.68
CA PRO A 38 -8.25 -40.91 -6.14
C PRO A 38 -6.94 -41.45 -6.76
N PRO A 39 -7.00 -42.14 -7.91
CA PRO A 39 -5.87 -42.84 -8.49
C PRO A 39 -4.98 -41.96 -9.39
N LEU A 40 -3.71 -42.35 -9.46
CA LEU A 40 -2.72 -41.91 -10.46
C LEU A 40 -3.08 -42.48 -11.84
N PHE A 41 -3.02 -41.66 -12.89
CA PHE A 41 -2.96 -42.13 -14.28
C PHE A 41 -1.83 -41.45 -15.06
N ASN A 42 -1.18 -42.30 -15.85
CA ASN A 42 0.12 -42.14 -16.50
C ASN A 42 0.04 -41.36 -17.82
N LEU A 43 1.21 -40.84 -18.21
CA LEU A 43 1.54 -40.16 -19.47
C LEU A 43 0.97 -40.83 -20.74
N SER A 44 0.47 -40.00 -21.64
CA SER A 44 0.62 -40.21 -23.08
C SER A 44 0.85 -38.87 -23.79
N ALA A 45 2.03 -38.75 -24.38
CA ALA A 45 2.41 -37.63 -25.23
C ALA A 45 1.72 -37.80 -26.59
N ASN A 46 1.05 -36.74 -27.06
CA ASN A 46 0.93 -36.34 -28.46
C ASN A 46 -0.01 -35.14 -28.58
N CYS A 47 0.52 -33.96 -28.87
CA CYS A 47 -0.19 -32.94 -29.64
C CYS A 47 0.82 -31.99 -30.32
N PRO A 48 0.66 -31.65 -31.61
CA PRO A 48 1.73 -31.11 -32.44
C PRO A 48 1.91 -29.59 -32.30
N LEU A 49 3.16 -29.16 -32.39
CA LEU A 49 3.61 -27.77 -32.52
C LEU A 49 3.07 -27.14 -33.83
N SER A 50 2.12 -26.20 -33.74
CA SER A 50 1.75 -25.35 -34.87
C SER A 50 2.62 -24.08 -34.87
N LEU A 51 3.66 -24.08 -35.71
CA LEU A 51 4.35 -22.85 -36.11
C LEU A 51 3.37 -21.91 -36.83
N SER A 52 3.12 -20.74 -36.24
CA SER A 52 2.55 -19.60 -36.98
C SER A 52 3.69 -18.62 -37.36
N PRO A 53 3.67 -18.03 -38.56
CA PRO A 53 4.73 -17.15 -39.02
C PRO A 53 4.65 -15.76 -38.36
N ARG A 54 5.84 -15.19 -38.25
CA ARG A 54 6.29 -13.96 -37.60
C ARG A 54 5.76 -12.70 -38.30
N ILE A 55 5.07 -11.81 -37.58
CA ILE A 55 4.93 -10.40 -37.98
C ILE A 55 5.78 -9.55 -37.02
N HIS A 56 7.01 -9.25 -37.44
CA HIS A 56 7.80 -8.19 -36.80
C HIS A 56 7.19 -6.85 -37.20
N ARG A 57 6.42 -6.23 -36.30
CA ARG A 57 6.07 -4.82 -36.44
C ARG A 57 7.33 -4.00 -36.12
N ARG A 58 8.01 -3.53 -37.17
CA ARG A 58 9.11 -2.57 -37.09
C ARG A 58 8.55 -1.26 -36.51
N LEU A 59 8.82 -0.99 -35.23
CA LEU A 59 8.59 0.32 -34.64
C LEU A 59 9.71 1.25 -35.12
N THR A 60 9.43 2.03 -36.15
CA THR A 60 10.21 3.22 -36.47
C THR A 60 10.04 4.23 -35.33
N ALA A 61 11.13 4.54 -34.64
CA ALA A 61 11.21 5.65 -33.71
C ALA A 61 11.05 6.96 -34.51
N MET A 62 9.88 7.59 -34.40
CA MET A 62 9.67 8.95 -34.87
C MET A 62 9.90 9.89 -33.68
N ALA A 63 10.87 10.79 -33.85
CA ALA A 63 11.09 11.91 -32.96
C ALA A 63 9.80 12.73 -32.88
N ALA A 64 9.24 12.84 -31.68
CA ALA A 64 8.07 13.67 -31.44
C ALA A 64 8.54 15.13 -31.36
N GLU A 65 8.22 15.90 -32.40
CA GLU A 65 8.31 17.35 -32.40
C GLU A 65 7.30 17.95 -31.40
N HIS A 66 7.76 18.96 -30.69
CA HIS A 66 6.97 19.76 -29.76
C HIS A 66 5.86 20.51 -30.50
N SER A 67 4.61 20.10 -30.26
CA SER A 67 3.43 20.91 -30.55
C SER A 67 2.76 21.27 -29.22
N GLN A 68 2.88 22.54 -28.83
CA GLN A 68 2.17 23.10 -27.68
C GLN A 68 0.69 23.25 -28.07
N LEU A 69 -0.13 22.30 -27.62
CA LEU A 69 -1.58 22.42 -27.59
C LEU A 69 -1.99 23.02 -26.24
N ASN A 70 -2.60 24.20 -26.26
CA ASN A 70 -3.25 24.80 -25.10
C ASN A 70 -4.44 23.94 -24.67
N VAL A 71 -4.25 23.12 -23.64
CA VAL A 71 -5.33 22.38 -22.98
C VAL A 71 -5.83 23.20 -21.81
N ALA A 72 -7.11 23.57 -21.88
CA ALA A 72 -7.88 24.20 -20.83
C ALA A 72 -7.79 23.42 -19.50
N ALA A 73 -7.59 24.14 -18.40
CA ALA A 73 -7.70 23.73 -16.99
C ALA A 73 -7.33 22.26 -16.69
N SER A 74 -6.04 21.99 -16.58
CA SER A 74 -5.48 20.72 -16.12
C SER A 74 -5.98 20.37 -14.70
N PRO A 75 -6.50 19.15 -14.45
CA PRO A 75 -6.87 18.67 -13.11
C PRO A 75 -5.66 18.19 -12.29
N VAL A 76 -4.43 18.38 -12.79
CA VAL A 76 -3.21 18.13 -12.02
C VAL A 76 -3.04 19.25 -11.00
N PRO A 77 -2.91 18.94 -9.70
CA PRO A 77 -2.63 19.93 -8.67
C PRO A 77 -1.38 20.77 -9.00
N ASN A 78 -1.39 22.02 -8.55
CA ASN A 78 -0.53 23.14 -8.94
C ASN A 78 0.92 22.80 -9.37
N SER A 79 1.33 23.48 -10.46
CA SER A 79 2.60 23.36 -11.19
C SER A 79 3.86 23.76 -10.40
N SER A 80 4.15 23.10 -9.27
CA SER A 80 5.38 23.30 -8.46
C SER A 80 6.30 22.07 -8.45
N MET A 81 5.82 20.97 -9.02
CA MET A 81 6.50 19.68 -9.05
C MET A 81 6.31 19.05 -10.44
N LYS A 82 7.37 18.46 -10.98
CA LYS A 82 7.29 17.62 -12.17
C LYS A 82 6.80 16.24 -11.76
N LEU A 83 5.56 15.93 -12.09
CA LEU A 83 4.93 14.64 -11.80
C LEU A 83 5.66 13.50 -12.51
N LEU A 84 5.98 12.45 -11.77
CA LEU A 84 6.53 11.21 -12.30
C LEU A 84 5.47 10.11 -12.38
N PHE A 85 4.76 9.86 -11.28
CA PHE A 85 3.70 8.86 -11.20
C PHE A 85 2.74 9.18 -10.06
N VAL A 86 1.61 8.49 -10.05
CA VAL A 86 0.58 8.59 -9.01
C VAL A 86 0.36 7.21 -8.41
N GLU A 87 0.39 7.14 -7.09
CA GLU A 87 0.08 5.95 -6.32
C GLU A 87 -1.30 6.14 -5.67
N MET A 88 -2.10 5.09 -5.63
CA MET A 88 -3.48 5.18 -5.12
C MET A 88 -3.70 4.12 -4.08
N GLY A 89 -4.49 4.45 -3.06
CA GLY A 89 -4.83 3.51 -2.01
C GLY A 89 -6.20 3.76 -1.43
N VAL A 90 -6.70 2.77 -0.71
CA VAL A 90 -7.97 2.81 0.01
C VAL A 90 -7.76 2.38 1.46
N GLY A 91 -8.47 3.04 2.36
CA GLY A 91 -8.42 2.74 3.78
C GLY A 91 -9.82 2.68 4.36
N TYR A 92 -10.04 1.68 5.20
CA TYR A 92 -11.31 1.43 5.87
C TYR A 92 -11.14 1.56 7.37
N ASP A 93 -12.16 2.06 8.04
CA ASP A 93 -12.35 1.91 9.48
C ASP A 93 -13.75 1.37 9.75
N GLN A 94 -13.82 0.13 10.21
CA GLN A 94 -15.07 -0.64 10.33
C GLN A 94 -15.80 -0.42 11.66
N HIS A 95 -15.05 0.01 12.69
CA HIS A 95 -15.47 -0.07 14.09
C HIS A 95 -14.99 1.14 14.91
N GLY A 96 -13.79 1.66 14.63
CA GLY A 96 -13.14 2.69 15.45
C GLY A 96 -13.63 4.12 15.27
N GLN A 97 -14.54 4.37 14.33
CA GLN A 97 -15.04 5.70 13.92
C GLN A 97 -14.00 6.81 13.88
N ASP A 98 -12.78 6.46 13.51
CA ASP A 98 -11.63 7.33 13.40
C ASP A 98 -11.28 7.46 11.92
N ILE A 99 -11.76 8.55 11.33
CA ILE A 99 -11.46 8.90 9.95
C ILE A 99 -9.95 9.08 9.70
N THR A 100 -9.18 9.44 10.73
CA THR A 100 -7.71 9.53 10.63
C THR A 100 -7.10 8.16 10.44
N SER A 101 -7.54 7.15 11.20
CA SER A 101 -7.09 5.78 11.03
C SER A 101 -7.40 5.24 9.63
N ALA A 102 -8.60 5.51 9.10
CA ALA A 102 -8.94 5.17 7.72
C ALA A 102 -8.02 5.88 6.71
N ALA A 103 -7.79 7.19 6.86
CA ALA A 103 -6.90 7.94 5.97
C ALA A 103 -5.44 7.45 6.03
N MET A 104 -4.92 7.15 7.23
CA MET A 104 -3.59 6.59 7.40
C MET A 104 -3.46 5.22 6.72
N ARG A 105 -4.50 4.38 6.80
CA ARG A 105 -4.56 3.10 6.09
C ARG A 105 -4.54 3.31 4.58
N ALA A 106 -5.31 4.27 4.05
CA ALA A 106 -5.32 4.60 2.62
C ALA A 106 -3.94 5.05 2.13
N CYS A 107 -3.25 5.90 2.89
CA CYS A 107 -1.89 6.33 2.54
C CYS A 107 -0.87 5.18 2.61
N ARG A 108 -0.97 4.28 3.62
CA ARG A 108 -0.10 3.10 3.70
C ARG A 108 -0.34 2.16 2.52
N ASP A 109 -1.60 1.90 2.22
CA ASP A 109 -2.02 1.06 1.09
C ASP A 109 -1.38 1.57 -0.20
N ALA A 110 -1.49 2.88 -0.47
CA ALA A 110 -0.92 3.53 -1.65
C ALA A 110 0.59 3.29 -1.83
N ILE A 111 1.38 3.35 -0.75
CA ILE A 111 2.86 3.31 -0.83
C ILE A 111 3.46 1.93 -0.54
N SER A 112 2.69 0.98 -0.01
CA SER A 112 3.22 -0.28 0.54
C SER A 112 3.69 -1.27 -0.52
N SER A 113 3.07 -1.26 -1.70
CA SER A 113 3.31 -2.25 -2.76
C SER A 113 4.32 -1.79 -3.80
N ASN A 114 4.78 -0.54 -3.73
CA ASN A 114 5.68 0.05 -4.71
C ASN A 114 7.11 0.18 -4.16
N SER A 115 8.09 -0.08 -5.03
CA SER A 115 9.51 0.13 -4.74
C SER A 115 10.15 0.90 -5.88
N ILE A 116 10.70 2.08 -5.55
CA ILE A 116 11.28 2.99 -6.56
C ILE A 116 12.77 3.20 -6.27
N PRO A 117 13.63 2.23 -6.60
CA PRO A 117 15.06 2.35 -6.38
C PRO A 117 15.70 3.47 -7.23
N ALA A 118 15.02 3.95 -8.28
CA ALA A 118 15.51 4.99 -9.18
C ALA A 118 15.92 6.29 -8.46
N PHE A 119 15.19 6.69 -7.41
CA PHE A 119 15.51 7.88 -6.61
C PHE A 119 16.79 7.71 -5.78
N ARG A 120 17.08 6.51 -5.27
CA ARG A 120 18.33 6.25 -4.54
C ARG A 120 19.52 6.01 -5.47
N ARG A 121 19.27 5.43 -6.64
CA ARG A 121 20.32 5.12 -7.64
C ARG A 121 20.67 6.31 -8.54
N GLY A 122 20.03 7.47 -8.37
CA GLY A 122 20.26 8.64 -9.22
C GLY A 122 19.94 8.39 -10.69
N SER A 123 19.04 7.43 -10.98
CA SER A 123 18.68 7.07 -12.36
C SER A 123 17.78 8.13 -13.02
N VAL A 124 17.23 9.04 -12.22
CA VAL A 124 16.52 10.23 -12.68
C VAL A 124 17.54 11.39 -12.68
N PRO A 125 17.93 11.92 -13.85
CA PRO A 125 18.95 12.96 -13.92
C PRO A 125 18.57 14.21 -13.13
N GLY A 126 19.46 14.66 -12.26
CA GLY A 126 19.26 15.86 -11.45
C GLY A 126 18.22 15.69 -10.32
N VAL A 127 17.90 14.46 -9.93
CA VAL A 127 16.98 14.17 -8.83
C VAL A 127 17.63 13.21 -7.85
N THR A 128 17.87 13.73 -6.66
CA THR A 128 18.31 12.97 -5.50
C THR A 128 17.12 12.42 -4.72
N PHE A 129 17.38 11.45 -3.86
CA PHE A 129 16.34 10.88 -2.98
C PHE A 129 15.70 11.95 -2.08
N ASP A 130 16.46 12.96 -1.67
CA ASP A 130 16.02 14.04 -0.78
C ASP A 130 15.16 15.09 -1.51
N GLU A 131 15.20 15.11 -2.84
CA GLU A 131 14.39 16.01 -3.68
C GLU A 131 13.02 15.43 -4.04
N MET A 132 12.73 14.19 -3.64
CA MET A 132 11.41 13.59 -3.83
C MET A 132 10.36 14.45 -3.12
N LYS A 133 9.38 14.93 -3.88
CA LYS A 133 8.23 15.69 -3.40
C LYS A 133 6.97 14.83 -3.48
N LEU A 134 6.12 15.00 -2.47
CA LEU A 134 4.83 14.34 -2.38
C LEU A 134 3.73 15.39 -2.34
N GLU A 135 2.71 15.21 -3.15
CA GLU A 135 1.43 15.89 -3.02
C GLU A 135 0.35 14.85 -2.83
N ILE A 136 -0.47 15.01 -1.81
CA ILE A 136 -1.46 14.00 -1.42
C ILE A 136 -2.85 14.59 -1.58
N LYS A 137 -3.75 13.83 -2.19
CA LYS A 137 -5.17 14.15 -2.27
C LYS A 137 -5.97 13.05 -1.56
N LEU A 138 -6.78 13.44 -0.60
CA LEU A 138 -7.61 12.54 0.19
C LEU A 138 -9.08 12.78 -0.13
N GLY A 139 -9.79 11.73 -0.55
CA GLY A 139 -11.24 11.71 -0.67
C GLY A 139 -11.84 11.28 0.66
N VAL A 140 -12.45 12.24 1.38
CA VAL A 140 -12.98 12.04 2.74
C VAL A 140 -14.41 12.57 2.79
N PRO A 141 -15.37 11.83 3.40
CA PRO A 141 -16.75 12.28 3.51
C PRO A 141 -16.82 13.66 4.15
N ARG A 142 -17.53 14.60 3.51
CA ARG A 142 -17.56 16.02 3.91
C ARG A 142 -17.86 16.26 5.40
N SER A 143 -18.77 15.50 5.99
CA SER A 143 -19.13 15.62 7.42
C SER A 143 -17.97 15.27 8.37
N LEU A 144 -17.01 14.45 7.93
CA LEU A 144 -15.90 13.94 8.73
C LEU A 144 -14.58 14.68 8.49
N GLN A 145 -14.50 15.54 7.46
CA GLN A 145 -13.25 16.22 7.09
C GLN A 145 -12.62 17.03 8.23
N GLN A 146 -13.45 17.62 9.10
CA GLN A 146 -12.99 18.41 10.25
C GLN A 146 -12.38 17.55 11.37
N LEU A 147 -12.65 16.24 11.38
CA LEU A 147 -12.13 15.29 12.37
C LEU A 147 -10.80 14.66 11.94
N LEU A 148 -10.34 14.94 10.72
CA LEU A 148 -9.13 14.37 10.16
C LEU A 148 -7.88 15.03 10.73
N ASP A 149 -7.04 14.25 11.40
CA ASP A 149 -5.73 14.70 11.90
C ASP A 149 -4.68 14.57 10.79
N ILE A 150 -4.44 15.68 10.11
CA ILE A 150 -3.50 15.77 8.99
C ILE A 150 -2.07 15.46 9.40
N ASP A 151 -1.65 15.80 10.62
CA ASP A 151 -0.27 15.59 11.06
C ASP A 151 0.01 14.11 11.32
N LYS A 152 -0.96 13.37 11.84
CA LYS A 152 -0.88 11.90 11.88
C LYS A 152 -0.82 11.31 10.48
N VAL A 153 -1.60 11.80 9.52
CA VAL A 153 -1.51 11.31 8.13
C VAL A 153 -0.13 11.55 7.53
N LYS A 154 0.48 12.72 7.75
CA LYS A 154 1.86 13.01 7.29
C LYS A 154 2.88 12.00 7.82
N SER A 155 2.70 11.52 9.05
CA SER A 155 3.61 10.56 9.69
C SER A 155 3.66 9.18 9.01
N VAL A 156 2.73 8.89 8.10
CA VAL A 156 2.70 7.64 7.34
C VAL A 156 3.83 7.55 6.34
N PHE A 157 4.26 8.67 5.76
CA PHE A 157 5.25 8.69 4.68
C PHE A 157 6.67 8.66 5.26
N PRO A 158 7.46 7.60 5.01
CA PRO A 158 8.80 7.47 5.58
C PRO A 158 9.88 8.19 4.75
N TYR A 159 9.49 8.81 3.64
CA TYR A 159 10.37 9.47 2.68
C TYR A 159 9.62 10.56 1.93
N GLY A 160 10.37 11.39 1.20
CA GLY A 160 9.84 12.49 0.42
C GLY A 160 9.41 13.68 1.27
N LYS A 161 9.49 14.87 0.68
CA LYS A 161 8.98 16.10 1.27
C LYS A 161 7.51 16.27 0.90
N ILE A 162 6.63 16.21 1.90
CA ILE A 162 5.21 16.50 1.71
C ILE A 162 5.05 18.00 1.45
N MET A 163 4.64 18.33 0.23
CA MET A 163 4.41 19.71 -0.21
C MET A 163 3.00 20.18 0.15
N ASN A 164 2.02 19.31 -0.03
CA ASN A 164 0.61 19.62 0.17
C ASN A 164 -0.20 18.36 0.50
N ILE A 165 -1.24 18.53 1.31
CA ILE A 165 -2.30 17.54 1.52
C ILE A 165 -3.62 18.24 1.25
N GLU A 166 -4.23 17.94 0.11
CA GLU A 166 -5.55 18.40 -0.26
C GLU A 166 -6.60 17.41 0.23
N VAL A 167 -7.58 17.89 0.98
CA VAL A 167 -8.75 17.09 1.38
C VAL A 167 -9.93 17.53 0.54
N VAL A 168 -10.55 16.58 -0.14
CA VAL A 168 -11.73 16.80 -0.98
C VAL A 168 -12.89 15.92 -0.54
N ASP A 169 -14.10 16.34 -0.89
CA ASP A 169 -15.28 15.51 -0.71
C ASP A 169 -15.19 14.23 -1.54
N GLY A 170 -15.50 13.09 -0.93
CA GLY A 170 -15.32 11.76 -1.49
C GLY A 170 -15.42 10.69 -0.42
N GLY A 171 -14.79 9.53 -0.66
CA GLY A 171 -14.89 8.39 0.24
C GLY A 171 -16.31 7.83 0.34
N LEU A 172 -16.60 7.11 1.42
CA LEU A 172 -17.93 6.59 1.70
C LEU A 172 -18.16 6.44 3.21
N ILE A 173 -19.38 6.76 3.66
CA ILE A 173 -19.92 6.31 4.94
C ILE A 173 -20.95 5.24 4.61
N CYS A 174 -20.83 4.06 5.20
CA CYS A 174 -21.78 2.97 5.03
C CYS A 174 -21.98 2.22 6.34
N SER A 175 -23.13 1.58 6.52
CA SER A 175 -23.36 0.71 7.67
C SER A 175 -22.49 -0.55 7.57
N SER A 176 -21.80 -0.90 8.66
CA SER A 176 -21.14 -2.19 8.88
C SER A 176 -22.16 -3.31 9.16
N GLY A 177 -23.41 -2.96 9.45
CA GLY A 177 -24.50 -3.87 9.81
C GLY A 177 -24.40 -4.45 11.22
N VAL A 178 -23.34 -4.14 11.97
CA VAL A 178 -23.12 -4.63 13.34
C VAL A 178 -22.49 -3.52 14.17
N HIS A 179 -23.11 -3.23 15.32
CA HIS A 179 -22.57 -2.33 16.32
C HIS A 179 -21.93 -3.15 17.46
N VAL A 180 -20.62 -3.03 17.63
CA VAL A 180 -19.84 -3.77 18.64
C VAL A 180 -19.19 -2.79 19.62
N GLU A 181 -19.88 -2.46 20.71
CA GLU A 181 -19.40 -1.49 21.71
C GLU A 181 -18.00 -1.85 22.27
N GLU A 182 -17.69 -3.14 22.40
CA GLU A 182 -16.38 -3.63 22.89
C GLU A 182 -15.21 -3.23 21.97
N MET A 183 -15.49 -2.95 20.69
CA MET A 183 -14.51 -2.52 19.69
C MET A 183 -14.42 -0.98 19.57
N GLY A 184 -15.20 -0.24 20.37
CA GLY A 184 -15.20 1.22 20.39
C GLY A 184 -16.23 1.88 19.47
N ASP A 185 -17.11 1.09 18.86
CA ASP A 185 -18.20 1.58 18.01
C ASP A 185 -19.11 2.52 18.81
N LYS A 186 -19.55 3.64 18.21
CA LYS A 186 -20.63 4.50 18.78
C LYS A 186 -21.95 4.37 18.02
N ASN A 187 -21.88 3.85 16.81
CA ASN A 187 -22.97 3.51 15.89
C ASN A 187 -22.44 2.41 14.94
N ASP A 188 -23.19 2.05 13.91
CA ASP A 188 -22.82 1.05 12.91
C ASP A 188 -22.12 1.64 11.67
N ASP A 189 -21.61 2.88 11.72
CA ASP A 189 -20.92 3.49 10.59
C ASP A 189 -19.51 2.92 10.38
N CYS A 190 -19.23 2.57 9.14
CA CYS A 190 -17.92 2.27 8.60
C CYS A 190 -17.49 3.41 7.66
N TYR A 191 -16.23 3.82 7.77
CA TYR A 191 -15.67 4.91 6.97
C TYR A 191 -14.67 4.37 5.94
N ILE A 192 -14.79 4.85 4.72
CA ILE A 192 -13.87 4.57 3.62
C ILE A 192 -13.24 5.88 3.16
N VAL A 193 -11.91 5.89 3.08
CA VAL A 193 -11.11 7.00 2.57
C VAL A 193 -10.31 6.54 1.36
N ASN A 194 -10.27 7.36 0.32
CA ASN A 194 -9.42 7.16 -0.84
C ASN A 194 -8.23 8.12 -0.77
N ALA A 195 -7.05 7.64 -1.19
CA ALA A 195 -5.84 8.45 -1.28
C ALA A 195 -5.27 8.38 -2.69
N ALA A 196 -4.82 9.53 -3.20
CA ALA A 196 -3.94 9.65 -4.36
C ALA A 196 -2.67 10.38 -3.93
N VAL A 197 -1.52 9.73 -4.09
CA VAL A 197 -0.19 10.24 -3.75
C VAL A 197 0.54 10.52 -5.05
N TYR A 198 0.69 11.80 -5.37
CA TYR A 198 1.43 12.29 -6.52
C TYR A 198 2.90 12.39 -6.13
N VAL A 199 3.78 11.71 -6.88
CA VAL A 199 5.22 11.69 -6.61
C VAL A 199 5.97 12.37 -7.73
N GLY A 200 6.88 13.28 -7.38
CA GLY A 200 7.67 14.04 -8.35
C GLY A 200 8.86 14.75 -7.69
N TYR A 201 9.38 15.78 -8.37
CA TYR A 201 10.50 16.61 -7.91
C TYR A 201 10.40 18.05 -8.42
#